data_AF-A0A3M0SUM8-F1
#
_entry.id   AF-A0A3M0SUM8-F1
#
_cell.length_a   1.000
_cell.length_b   1.000
_cell.length_c   1.000
_cell.angle_alpha   90.00
_cell.angle_beta   90.00
_cell.angle_gamma   90.00
#
_symmetry.space_group_name_H-M   'P 1'
#
loop_
_entity.id
_entity.type
_entity.pdbx_description
1 polymer ?
#
loop_
_entity_poly.entity_id
_entity_poly.type
_entity_poly.pdbx_seq_one_letter_code
_entity_poly.pdbx_strand_id
1 'polypeptide(L)'
;MSNASVRTSYQLRKVSRDQLKGNWGKCVLVCLVYSLIIIGINFIPHAGIIISFLIVGPLTLGVVGCFIKLVKSEKFQVEDLFDGFKNLGSAIILYIIMSIFIFLWSLLLIIPGLIASLRYSMAMYVLSENPDIPVLEALDESKKMMYGHKWELFCLLISFLGWIILSVVTFGIGFIFVCPYMQAATANFYQDVKLVPILNNQE
;
A
#
# COMPACT_ATOMS: atom_id res chain seq x y z
N MET A 1 23.56 -15.72 -17.07
CA MET A 1 22.53 -16.09 -16.06
C MET A 1 22.07 -14.77 -15.46
N SER A 2 20.76 -14.51 -15.44
CA SER A 2 20.22 -13.18 -15.13
C SER A 2 19.84 -13.14 -13.65
N ASN A 3 20.64 -12.49 -12.81
CA ASN A 3 20.21 -12.15 -11.44
C ASN A 3 18.80 -11.55 -11.49
N ALA A 4 17.91 -12.05 -10.64
CA ALA A 4 16.59 -11.46 -10.50
C ALA A 4 16.76 -10.01 -10.03
N SER A 5 16.04 -9.10 -10.67
CA SER A 5 16.05 -7.67 -10.33
C SER A 5 14.62 -7.17 -10.23
N VAL A 6 14.42 -6.15 -9.39
CA VAL A 6 13.13 -5.50 -9.21
C VAL A 6 12.70 -4.88 -10.55
N ARG A 7 11.43 -5.10 -10.95
CA ARG A 7 10.92 -4.59 -12.21
C ARG A 7 10.97 -3.06 -12.22
N THR A 8 11.27 -2.50 -13.38
CA THR A 8 11.25 -1.04 -13.57
C THR A 8 9.85 -0.47 -13.38
N SER A 9 9.74 0.82 -13.07
CA SER A 9 8.44 1.50 -12.90
C SER A 9 7.52 1.39 -14.12
N TYR A 10 8.09 1.29 -15.33
CA TYR A 10 7.31 1.04 -16.54
C TYR A 10 6.74 -0.38 -16.59
N GLN A 11 7.56 -1.40 -16.28
CA GLN A 11 7.13 -2.80 -16.27
C GLN A 11 6.07 -3.04 -15.18
N LEU A 12 6.27 -2.50 -13.97
CA LEU A 12 5.30 -2.58 -12.87
C LEU A 12 3.95 -1.98 -13.28
N ARG A 13 3.96 -0.79 -13.88
CA ARG A 13 2.76 -0.15 -14.44
C ARG A 13 2.08 -1.01 -15.51
N LYS A 14 2.85 -1.55 -16.47
CA LYS A 14 2.30 -2.40 -17.54
C LYS A 14 1.62 -3.64 -16.96
N VAL A 15 2.31 -4.39 -16.09
CA VAL A 15 1.79 -5.63 -15.48
C VAL A 15 0.57 -5.35 -14.62
N SER A 16 0.60 -4.28 -13.82
CA SER A 16 -0.53 -3.90 -12.96
C SER A 16 -1.78 -3.58 -13.76
N ARG A 17 -1.62 -2.84 -14.87
CA ARG A 17 -2.74 -2.58 -15.79
C ARG A 17 -3.29 -3.86 -16.37
N ASP A 18 -2.42 -4.81 -16.73
CA ASP A 18 -2.84 -6.09 -17.32
C ASP A 18 -3.56 -6.98 -16.29
N GLN A 19 -3.10 -7.04 -15.03
CA GLN A 19 -3.78 -7.76 -13.94
C GLN A 19 -5.13 -7.13 -13.56
N LEU A 20 -5.28 -5.82 -13.73
CA LEU A 20 -6.54 -5.14 -13.51
C LEU A 20 -7.56 -5.39 -14.64
N LYS A 21 -7.12 -5.80 -15.85
CA LYS A 21 -8.04 -6.17 -16.95
C LYS A 21 -8.78 -7.45 -16.55
N GLY A 22 -10.06 -7.29 -16.20
CA GLY A 22 -10.94 -8.37 -15.74
C GLY A 22 -11.48 -8.17 -14.31
N ASN A 23 -10.70 -7.52 -13.44
CA ASN A 23 -11.11 -7.22 -12.07
C ASN A 23 -11.30 -5.71 -11.81
N TRP A 24 -11.22 -4.88 -12.86
CA TRP A 24 -11.28 -3.41 -12.74
C TRP A 24 -12.45 -2.92 -11.90
N GLY A 25 -13.66 -3.43 -12.16
CA GLY A 25 -14.85 -3.05 -11.40
C GLY A 25 -14.74 -3.37 -9.91
N LYS A 26 -14.19 -4.53 -9.54
CA LYS A 26 -13.99 -4.90 -8.14
C LYS A 26 -12.92 -4.04 -7.46
N CYS A 27 -11.79 -3.80 -8.12
CA CYS A 27 -10.72 -2.97 -7.56
C CYS A 27 -11.17 -1.52 -7.36
N VAL A 28 -11.88 -0.96 -8.35
CA VAL A 28 -12.50 0.36 -8.24
C VAL A 28 -13.49 0.38 -7.09
N LEU A 29 -14.34 -0.65 -6.96
CA LEU A 29 -15.32 -0.74 -5.89
C LEU A 29 -14.65 -0.81 -4.50
N VAL A 30 -13.57 -1.59 -4.34
CA VAL A 30 -12.77 -1.62 -3.10
C VAL A 30 -12.23 -0.22 -2.75
N CYS A 31 -11.61 0.46 -3.72
CA CYS A 31 -11.09 1.82 -3.49
C CYS A 31 -12.21 2.84 -3.20
N LEU A 32 -13.35 2.72 -3.87
CA LEU A 32 -14.51 3.58 -3.65
C LEU A 32 -15.10 3.37 -2.26
N VAL A 33 -15.36 2.12 -1.87
CA VAL A 33 -15.87 1.77 -0.52
C VAL A 33 -14.92 2.31 0.54
N TYR A 34 -13.61 2.08 0.40
CA TYR A 34 -12.60 2.68 1.27
C TYR A 34 -12.75 4.20 1.35
N SER A 35 -12.75 4.90 0.21
CA SER A 35 -12.83 6.36 0.18
C SER A 35 -14.12 6.91 0.78
N LEU A 36 -15.27 6.27 0.52
CA LEU A 36 -16.58 6.69 1.03
C LEU A 36 -16.67 6.50 2.55
N ILE A 37 -16.11 5.41 3.09
CA ILE A 37 -16.04 5.21 4.54
C ILE A 37 -15.20 6.33 5.17
N ILE A 38 -14.03 6.62 4.63
CA ILE A 38 -13.16 7.69 5.16
C ILE A 38 -13.85 9.06 5.06
N ILE A 39 -14.44 9.39 3.92
CA ILE A 39 -15.17 10.65 3.73
C ILE A 39 -16.33 10.74 4.73
N GLY A 40 -17.15 9.68 4.87
CA GLY A 40 -18.27 9.62 5.80
C GLY A 40 -17.87 9.82 7.26
N ILE A 41 -16.75 9.24 7.69
CA ILE A 41 -16.23 9.42 9.05
C ILE A 41 -15.79 10.88 9.27
N ASN A 42 -15.16 11.50 8.28
CA ASN A 42 -14.70 12.90 8.38
C ASN A 42 -15.84 13.92 8.42
N PHE A 43 -17.06 13.56 8.02
CA PHE A 43 -18.24 14.42 8.17
C PHE A 43 -18.69 14.59 9.64
N ILE A 44 -18.26 13.71 10.56
CA ILE A 44 -18.64 13.79 11.98
C ILE A 44 -17.68 14.75 12.70
N PRO A 45 -18.15 15.92 13.20
CA PRO A 45 -17.28 16.90 13.84
C PRO A 45 -16.59 16.34 15.08
N HIS A 46 -15.28 16.58 15.22
CA HIS A 46 -14.41 16.22 16.34
C HIS A 46 -14.25 14.71 16.64
N ALA A 47 -15.34 13.94 16.70
CA ALA A 47 -15.33 12.48 16.89
C ALA A 47 -14.79 11.74 15.65
N GLY A 48 -15.02 12.26 14.46
CA GLY A 48 -14.55 11.67 13.20
C GLY A 48 -13.04 11.50 13.13
N ILE A 49 -12.27 12.41 13.74
CA ILE A 49 -10.79 12.33 13.74
C ILE A 49 -10.32 11.10 14.50
N ILE A 50 -10.80 10.90 15.72
CA ILE A 50 -10.39 9.78 16.58
C ILE A 50 -10.83 8.45 15.96
N ILE A 51 -12.06 8.39 15.46
CA ILE A 51 -12.62 7.21 14.79
C ILE A 51 -11.82 6.88 13.52
N SER A 52 -11.40 7.89 12.75
CA SER A 52 -10.59 7.70 11.55
C SER A 52 -9.29 6.98 11.86
N PHE A 53 -8.56 7.40 12.90
CA PHE A 53 -7.31 6.73 13.27
C PHE A 53 -7.48 5.25 13.64
N LEU A 54 -8.62 4.89 14.25
CA LEU A 54 -8.93 3.51 14.63
C LEU A 54 -9.33 2.64 13.43
N ILE A 55 -10.02 3.23 12.44
CA ILE A 55 -10.59 2.50 11.31
C ILE A 55 -9.62 2.44 10.11
N VAL A 56 -8.79 3.47 9.91
CA VAL A 56 -7.87 3.57 8.77
C VAL A 56 -6.86 2.44 8.73
N GLY A 57 -6.28 2.05 9.87
CA GLY A 57 -5.29 0.96 9.93
C GLY A 57 -5.86 -0.36 9.40
N PRO A 58 -6.93 -0.91 10.01
CA PRO A 58 -7.60 -2.13 9.55
C PRO A 58 -8.09 -2.05 8.10
N LEU A 59 -8.71 -0.93 7.69
CA LEU A 59 -9.13 -0.74 6.31
C LEU A 59 -7.96 -0.78 5.33
N THR A 60 -6.86 -0.10 5.66
CA THR A 60 -5.64 -0.10 4.84
C THR A 60 -5.09 -1.51 4.72
N LEU A 61 -5.08 -2.29 5.81
CA LEU A 61 -4.67 -3.69 5.80
C LEU A 61 -5.53 -4.52 4.84
N GLY A 62 -6.85 -4.33 4.88
CA GLY A 62 -7.79 -5.01 3.99
C GLY A 62 -7.64 -4.63 2.51
N VAL A 63 -7.45 -3.34 2.21
CA VAL A 63 -7.14 -2.86 0.85
C VAL A 63 -5.87 -3.55 0.35
N VAL A 64 -4.80 -3.48 1.14
CA VAL A 64 -3.51 -4.11 0.80
C VAL A 64 -3.67 -5.61 0.55
N GLY A 65 -4.40 -6.31 1.41
CA GLY A 65 -4.70 -7.75 1.24
C GLY A 65 -5.44 -8.05 -0.06
N CYS A 66 -6.44 -7.24 -0.42
CA CYS A 66 -7.15 -7.38 -1.71
C CYS A 66 -6.20 -7.24 -2.90
N PHE A 67 -5.30 -6.24 -2.87
CA PHE A 67 -4.34 -6.02 -3.96
C PHE A 67 -3.24 -7.09 -4.01
N ILE A 68 -2.84 -7.67 -2.87
CA ILE A 68 -1.97 -8.85 -2.85
C ILE A 68 -2.66 -10.04 -3.51
N LYS A 69 -3.91 -10.35 -3.14
CA LYS A 69 -4.72 -11.41 -3.77
C LYS A 69 -4.84 -11.18 -5.28
N LEU A 70 -5.11 -9.95 -5.72
CA LEU A 70 -5.15 -9.57 -7.13
C LEU A 70 -3.84 -9.89 -7.86
N VAL A 71 -2.69 -9.46 -7.31
CA VAL A 71 -1.37 -9.66 -7.94
C VAL A 71 -1.00 -11.15 -8.00
N LYS A 72 -1.41 -11.92 -6.99
CA LYS A 72 -1.28 -13.39 -6.97
C LYS A 72 -2.28 -14.12 -7.88
N SER A 73 -3.14 -13.39 -8.60
CA SER A 73 -4.23 -13.95 -9.41
C SER A 73 -5.20 -14.83 -8.60
N GLU A 74 -5.32 -14.57 -7.31
CA GLU A 74 -6.29 -15.23 -6.43
C GLU A 74 -7.66 -14.57 -6.57
N LYS A 75 -8.72 -15.36 -6.35
CA LYS A 75 -10.09 -14.83 -6.34
C LYS A 75 -10.26 -14.01 -5.06
N PHE A 76 -10.51 -12.72 -5.21
CA PHE A 76 -10.89 -11.84 -4.11
C PHE A 76 -12.29 -11.27 -4.35
N GLN A 77 -12.93 -10.92 -3.24
CA GLN A 77 -14.21 -10.23 -3.21
C GLN A 77 -14.07 -8.87 -2.52
N VAL A 78 -15.09 -8.03 -2.61
CA VAL A 78 -15.01 -6.68 -2.01
C VAL A 78 -15.09 -6.78 -0.49
N GLU A 79 -15.73 -7.82 0.01
CA GLU A 79 -15.89 -8.19 1.41
C GLU A 79 -14.52 -8.48 2.07
N ASP A 80 -13.53 -8.93 1.30
CA ASP A 80 -12.16 -9.13 1.77
C ASP A 80 -11.52 -7.82 2.26
N LEU A 81 -12.05 -6.65 1.87
CA LEU A 81 -11.67 -5.35 2.45
C LEU A 81 -11.85 -5.33 3.97
N PHE A 82 -12.86 -6.04 4.47
CA PHE A 82 -13.16 -6.08 5.90
C PHE A 82 -12.36 -7.18 6.63
N ASP A 83 -11.62 -8.04 5.93
CA ASP A 83 -10.71 -9.01 6.56
C ASP A 83 -9.63 -8.32 7.38
N GLY A 84 -9.26 -7.08 7.03
CA GLY A 84 -8.34 -6.28 7.83
C GLY A 84 -8.82 -6.02 9.27
N PHE A 85 -10.14 -6.10 9.52
CA PHE A 85 -10.73 -6.01 10.85
C PHE A 85 -10.65 -7.33 11.65
N LYS A 86 -10.22 -8.44 11.06
CA LYS A 86 -9.90 -9.65 11.85
C LYS A 86 -8.68 -9.41 12.73
N ASN A 87 -7.74 -8.58 12.25
CA ASN A 87 -6.50 -8.24 12.94
C ASN A 87 -6.48 -6.76 13.39
N LEU A 88 -7.58 -6.29 13.98
CA LEU A 88 -7.75 -4.91 14.44
C LEU A 88 -6.55 -4.41 15.26
N GLY A 89 -6.18 -5.16 16.31
CA GLY A 89 -5.11 -4.77 17.23
C GLY A 89 -3.79 -4.54 16.49
N SER A 90 -3.30 -5.56 15.78
CA SER A 90 -2.04 -5.47 15.05
C SER A 90 -2.06 -4.40 13.96
N ALA A 91 -3.17 -4.26 13.22
CA ALA A 91 -3.31 -3.26 12.15
C ALA A 91 -3.31 -1.82 12.69
N ILE A 92 -4.04 -1.57 13.78
CA ILE A 92 -4.10 -0.26 14.44
C ILE A 92 -2.73 0.09 15.03
N ILE A 93 -2.13 -0.84 15.77
CA ILE A 93 -0.82 -0.62 16.41
C ILE A 93 0.24 -0.36 15.34
N LEU A 94 0.25 -1.13 14.24
CA LEU A 94 1.17 -0.91 13.13
C LEU A 94 1.00 0.47 12.52
N TYR A 95 -0.24 0.85 12.21
CA TYR A 95 -0.54 2.16 11.63
C TYR A 95 -0.12 3.32 12.55
N ILE A 96 -0.36 3.20 13.85
CA ILE A 96 0.02 4.20 14.85
C ILE A 96 1.55 4.30 14.96
N ILE A 97 2.26 3.18 15.08
CA ILE A 97 3.73 3.17 15.20
C ILE A 97 4.37 3.77 13.94
N MET A 98 3.89 3.39 12.75
CA MET A 98 4.33 3.98 11.48
C MET A 98 4.11 5.49 11.47
N SER A 99 2.90 5.93 11.85
CA SER A 99 2.54 7.35 11.87
C SER A 99 3.41 8.15 12.83
N ILE A 100 3.67 7.63 14.04
CA ILE A 100 4.53 8.27 15.03
C ILE A 100 5.97 8.38 14.50
N PHE A 101 6.53 7.30 13.96
CA PHE A 101 7.90 7.36 13.43
C PHE A 101 8.01 8.32 12.24
N ILE A 102 7.09 8.26 11.28
CA ILE A 102 7.08 9.16 10.13
C ILE A 102 6.94 10.62 10.61
N PHE A 103 6.05 10.87 11.57
CA PHE A 103 5.85 12.19 12.16
C PHE A 103 7.12 12.72 12.85
N LEU A 104 7.75 11.92 13.72
CA LEU A 104 9.00 12.28 14.40
C LEU A 104 10.12 12.62 13.41
N TRP A 105 10.30 11.80 12.36
CA TRP A 105 11.30 12.07 11.33
C TRP A 105 10.95 13.32 10.50
N SER A 106 9.66 13.52 10.21
CA SER A 106 9.18 14.71 9.47
C SER A 106 9.33 16.01 10.26
N LEU A 107 9.21 15.95 11.60
CA LEU A 107 9.41 17.09 12.49
C LEU A 107 10.87 17.55 12.48
N LEU A 108 11.81 16.61 12.36
CA LEU A 108 13.22 16.93 12.27
C LEU A 108 13.52 17.63 10.94
N LEU A 109 13.13 17.01 9.81
CA LEU A 109 13.23 17.56 8.46
C LEU A 109 12.26 16.82 7.49
N ILE A 110 11.85 17.47 6.40
CA ILE A 110 10.92 16.88 5.42
C ILE A 110 11.53 15.65 4.72
N ILE A 111 12.80 15.73 4.30
CA ILE A 111 13.51 14.67 3.56
C ILE A 111 13.58 13.35 4.35
N PRO A 112 14.03 13.31 5.62
CA PRO A 112 14.03 12.07 6.38
C PRO A 112 12.63 11.53 6.67
N GLY A 113 11.61 12.39 6.81
CA GLY A 113 10.21 11.96 6.88
C GLY A 113 9.77 11.16 5.65
N LEU A 114 10.14 11.63 4.45
CA LEU A 114 9.89 10.91 3.20
C LEU A 114 10.67 9.59 3.12
N ILE A 115 11.94 9.57 3.55
CA ILE A 115 12.72 8.33 3.57
C ILE A 115 12.11 7.32 4.56
N ALA A 116 11.60 7.78 5.70
CA ALA A 116 10.91 6.95 6.68
C ALA A 116 9.61 6.38 6.11
N SER A 117 8.80 7.18 5.41
CA SER A 117 7.56 6.68 4.80
C SER A 117 7.83 5.61 3.74
N LEU A 118 8.84 5.81 2.89
CA LEU A 118 9.27 4.78 1.92
C LEU A 118 9.79 3.52 2.62
N ARG A 119 10.58 3.67 3.68
CA ARG A 119 11.13 2.53 4.45
C ARG A 119 10.04 1.64 5.05
N TYR A 120 8.95 2.22 5.55
CA TYR A 120 7.87 1.47 6.22
C TYR A 120 6.68 1.17 5.29
N SER A 121 6.72 1.59 4.03
CA SER A 121 5.63 1.43 3.05
C SER A 121 5.17 -0.03 2.84
N MET A 122 6.07 -1.00 3.03
CA MET A 122 5.78 -2.42 2.85
C MET A 122 5.27 -3.11 4.12
N ALA A 123 5.28 -2.45 5.29
CA ALA A 123 4.94 -3.10 6.56
C ALA A 123 3.48 -3.60 6.59
N MET A 124 2.54 -2.82 6.04
CA MET A 124 1.14 -3.24 5.92
C MET A 124 0.98 -4.47 5.00
N TYR A 125 1.83 -4.61 3.98
CA TYR A 125 1.83 -5.77 3.09
C TYR A 125 2.34 -7.00 3.82
N VAL A 126 3.44 -6.87 4.58
CA VAL A 126 3.98 -7.96 5.41
C VAL A 126 2.96 -8.45 6.43
N LEU A 127 2.33 -7.53 7.17
CA LEU A 127 1.34 -7.88 8.18
C LEU A 127 0.07 -8.49 7.56
N SER A 128 -0.31 -8.05 6.35
CA SER A 128 -1.44 -8.64 5.64
C SER A 128 -1.20 -10.09 5.22
N GLU A 129 0.04 -10.47 4.90
CA GLU A 129 0.38 -11.86 4.55
C GLU A 129 0.68 -12.72 5.78
N ASN A 130 1.21 -12.12 6.84
CA ASN A 130 1.59 -12.79 8.08
C ASN A 130 0.90 -12.09 9.26
N PRO A 131 -0.39 -12.36 9.51
CA PRO A 131 -1.15 -11.64 10.54
C PRO A 131 -0.70 -11.95 11.97
N ASP A 132 -0.05 -13.10 12.17
CA ASP A 132 0.35 -13.60 13.50
C ASP A 132 1.69 -13.05 13.99
N ILE A 133 2.46 -12.34 13.14
CA ILE A 133 3.77 -11.83 13.54
C ILE A 133 3.62 -10.56 14.40
N PRO A 134 4.56 -10.30 15.32
CA PRO A 134 4.64 -9.04 16.04
C PRO A 134 4.74 -7.83 15.10
N VAL A 135 4.05 -6.74 15.47
CA VAL A 135 4.02 -5.50 14.67
C VAL A 135 5.41 -4.91 14.41
N LEU A 136 6.32 -4.97 15.40
CA LEU A 136 7.69 -4.50 15.24
C LEU A 136 8.48 -5.36 14.25
N GLU A 137 8.21 -6.66 14.22
CA GLU A 137 8.83 -7.57 13.26
C GLU A 137 8.37 -7.26 11.83
N ALA A 138 7.08 -6.94 11.64
CA ALA A 138 6.57 -6.46 10.35
C ALA A 138 7.27 -5.18 9.86
N LEU A 139 7.58 -4.26 10.77
CA LEU A 139 8.32 -3.02 10.46
C LEU A 139 9.77 -3.29 10.10
N ASP A 140 10.44 -4.18 10.84
CA ASP A 140 11.82 -4.55 10.56
C ASP A 140 11.93 -5.29 9.23
N GLU A 141 10.97 -6.15 8.90
CA GLU A 141 10.93 -6.83 7.61
C GLU A 141 10.70 -5.83 6.46
N SER A 142 9.78 -4.87 6.62
CA SER A 142 9.64 -3.75 5.68
C SER A 142 10.96 -3.01 5.48
N LYS A 143 11.68 -2.71 6.56
CA LYS A 143 12.96 -1.99 6.51
C LYS A 143 14.03 -2.79 5.76
N LYS A 144 14.11 -4.11 5.97
CA LYS A 144 15.05 -5.00 5.28
C LYS A 144 14.74 -5.08 3.79
N MET A 145 13.49 -5.35 3.41
CA MET A 145 13.09 -5.41 1.99
C MET A 145 13.28 -4.08 1.27
N MET A 146 13.14 -2.95 1.96
CA MET A 146 13.35 -1.61 1.39
C MET A 146 14.82 -1.15 1.41
N TYR A 147 15.76 -1.97 1.86
CA TYR A 147 17.19 -1.65 1.77
C TYR A 147 17.63 -1.75 0.29
N GLY A 148 18.30 -0.73 -0.24
CA GLY A 148 18.59 -0.61 -1.68
C GLY A 148 17.40 -0.15 -2.54
N HIS A 149 16.17 -0.51 -2.20
CA HIS A 149 15.01 -0.38 -3.10
C HIS A 149 14.13 0.87 -2.93
N LYS A 150 14.50 1.81 -2.04
CA LYS A 150 13.69 3.03 -1.77
C LYS A 150 13.54 3.93 -2.99
N TRP A 151 14.60 4.05 -3.79
CA TRP A 151 14.61 4.91 -4.96
C TRP A 151 13.67 4.38 -6.06
N GLU A 152 13.59 3.06 -6.22
CA GLU A 152 12.72 2.45 -7.22
C GLU A 152 11.23 2.66 -6.88
N LEU A 153 10.86 2.53 -5.61
CA LEU A 153 9.51 2.89 -5.14
C LEU A 153 9.23 4.37 -5.34
N PHE A 154 10.19 5.25 -5.03
CA PHE A 154 10.05 6.68 -5.25
C PHE A 154 9.82 7.02 -6.73
N CYS A 155 10.61 6.45 -7.64
CA CYS A 155 10.41 6.57 -9.08
C CYS A 155 9.06 6.03 -9.54
N LEU A 156 8.60 4.91 -8.95
CA LEU A 156 7.28 4.37 -9.21
C LEU A 156 6.20 5.39 -8.85
N LEU A 157 6.24 5.96 -7.64
CA LEU A 157 5.28 6.96 -7.18
C LEU A 157 5.30 8.23 -8.03
N ILE A 158 6.48 8.75 -8.39
CA ILE A 158 6.62 9.90 -9.30
C ILE A 158 6.01 9.60 -10.68
N SER A 159 6.13 8.36 -11.16
CA SER A 159 5.56 7.96 -12.45
C SER A 159 4.02 8.05 -12.50
N PHE A 160 3.36 8.15 -11.33
CA PHE A 160 1.94 8.40 -11.17
C PHE A 160 1.59 9.88 -10.92
N LEU A 161 2.56 10.75 -10.64
CA LEU A 161 2.32 12.15 -10.29
C LEU A 161 1.54 12.90 -11.39
N GLY A 162 1.85 12.64 -12.66
CA GLY A 162 1.08 13.23 -13.78
C GLY A 162 -0.39 12.80 -13.80
N TRP A 163 -0.68 11.55 -13.46
CA TRP A 163 -2.05 11.03 -13.37
C TRP A 163 -2.79 11.59 -12.15
N ILE A 164 -2.08 11.80 -11.04
CA ILE A 164 -2.62 12.44 -9.84
C ILE A 164 -3.00 13.90 -10.15
N ILE A 165 -2.12 14.67 -10.79
CA ILE A 165 -2.39 16.05 -11.19
C ILE A 165 -3.60 16.11 -12.12
N LEU A 166 -3.67 15.23 -13.13
CA LEU A 166 -4.82 15.13 -14.03
C LEU A 166 -6.11 14.83 -13.25
N SER A 167 -6.03 13.94 -12.26
CA SER A 167 -7.18 13.58 -11.41
C SER A 167 -7.71 14.78 -10.64
N VAL A 168 -6.83 15.63 -10.10
CA VAL A 168 -7.21 16.88 -9.41
C VAL A 168 -7.93 17.84 -10.37
N VAL A 169 -7.42 18.01 -11.60
CA VAL A 169 -8.05 18.86 -12.62
C VAL A 169 -9.46 18.38 -12.98
N THR A 170 -9.70 17.06 -12.96
CA THR A 170 -11.02 16.46 -13.19
C THR A 170 -11.94 16.46 -11.96
N PHE A 171 -11.70 17.34 -10.98
CA PHE A 171 -12.42 17.38 -9.68
C PHE A 171 -12.40 16.04 -8.93
N GLY A 172 -11.32 15.28 -9.08
CA GLY A 172 -11.09 14.03 -8.38
C GLY A 172 -11.66 12.78 -9.04
N ILE A 173 -12.38 12.88 -10.17
CA ILE A 173 -12.93 11.71 -10.89
C ILE A 173 -11.80 10.78 -11.36
N GLY A 174 -10.66 11.32 -11.79
CA GLY A 174 -9.50 10.52 -12.17
C GLY A 174 -8.98 9.60 -11.07
N PHE A 175 -9.16 9.93 -9.79
CA PHE A 175 -8.69 9.10 -8.67
C PHE A 175 -9.38 7.74 -8.64
N ILE A 176 -10.59 7.64 -9.16
CA ILE A 176 -11.33 6.36 -9.26
C ILE A 176 -10.53 5.33 -10.06
N PHE A 177 -9.79 5.76 -11.09
CA PHE A 177 -8.98 4.89 -11.93
C PHE A 177 -7.53 4.81 -11.46
N VAL A 178 -7.00 5.93 -10.96
CA VAL A 178 -5.59 6.04 -10.56
C VAL A 178 -5.32 5.30 -9.24
N CYS A 179 -6.23 5.34 -8.27
CA CYS A 179 -6.08 4.63 -6.99
C CYS A 179 -5.88 3.11 -7.17
N PRO A 180 -6.80 2.34 -7.78
CA PRO A 180 -6.61 0.90 -7.93
C PRO A 180 -5.38 0.57 -8.78
N TYR A 181 -5.03 1.44 -9.72
CA TYR A 181 -3.84 1.29 -10.53
C TYR A 181 -2.53 1.45 -9.73
N MET A 182 -2.46 2.48 -8.88
CA MET A 182 -1.33 2.70 -7.97
C MET A 182 -1.19 1.59 -6.94
N GLN A 183 -2.32 1.11 -6.38
CA GLN A 183 -2.29 0.04 -5.39
C GLN A 183 -1.82 -1.29 -6.00
N ALA A 184 -2.29 -1.63 -7.21
CA ALA A 184 -1.79 -2.80 -7.93
C ALA A 184 -0.29 -2.70 -8.27
N ALA A 185 0.19 -1.51 -8.64
CA ALA A 185 1.61 -1.28 -8.91
C ALA A 185 2.48 -1.39 -7.67
N THR A 186 1.99 -0.87 -6.54
CA THR A 186 2.69 -0.98 -5.26
C THR A 186 2.69 -2.41 -4.73
N ALA A 187 1.59 -3.15 -4.91
CA ALA A 187 1.52 -4.58 -4.58
C ALA A 187 2.46 -5.44 -5.44
N ASN A 188 2.61 -5.13 -6.74
CA ASN A 188 3.61 -5.79 -7.59
C ASN A 188 5.04 -5.47 -7.14
N PHE A 189 5.31 -4.21 -6.79
CA PHE A 189 6.61 -3.81 -6.26
C PHE A 189 6.93 -4.57 -4.97
N TYR A 190 5.94 -4.71 -4.07
CA TYR A 190 6.07 -5.53 -2.86
C TYR A 190 6.48 -6.97 -3.17
N GLN A 191 5.83 -7.62 -4.15
CA GLN A 191 6.19 -8.98 -4.56
C GLN A 191 7.62 -9.05 -5.10
N ASP A 192 8.08 -8.05 -5.85
CA ASP A 192 9.45 -8.03 -6.37
C ASP A 192 10.49 -7.93 -5.25
N VAL A 193 10.35 -6.97 -4.34
CA VAL A 193 11.32 -6.79 -3.24
C VAL A 193 11.33 -7.98 -2.26
N LYS A 194 10.23 -8.73 -2.20
CA LYS A 194 10.13 -9.98 -1.44
C LYS A 194 10.82 -11.16 -2.15
N LEU A 195 10.61 -11.32 -3.46
CA LEU A 195 11.06 -12.49 -4.21
C LEU A 195 12.51 -12.39 -4.71
N VAL A 196 12.97 -11.19 -5.09
CA VAL A 196 14.32 -10.98 -5.64
C VAL A 196 15.43 -11.51 -4.73
N PRO A 197 15.45 -11.26 -3.41
CA PRO A 197 16.46 -11.82 -2.52
C PRO A 197 16.42 -13.35 -2.46
N ILE A 198 15.23 -13.95 -2.48
CA ILE A 198 15.05 -15.41 -2.41
C ILE A 198 15.60 -16.07 -3.66
N LEU A 199 15.28 -15.53 -4.83
CA LEU A 199 15.74 -16.05 -6.12
C LEU A 199 17.27 -15.94 -6.26
N ASN A 200 17.85 -14.83 -5.82
CA ASN A 200 19.30 -14.62 -5.88
C ASN A 200 20.10 -15.44 -4.85
N ASN A 201 19.46 -15.94 -3.79
CA ASN A 201 20.08 -16.83 -2.79
C ASN A 201 19.93 -18.33 -3.15
N GLN A 202 19.15 -18.66 -4.18
CA GLN A 202 18.96 -20.03 -4.68
C GLN A 202 19.87 -20.38 -5.87
N GLU A 203 20.64 -19.40 -6.37
CA GLU A 203 21.71 -19.57 -7.36
C GLU A 203 23.07 -19.75 -6.68
#